data_AF-A0A7Y2LUA6-F1
#
_entry.id   AF-A0A7Y2LUA6-F1
#
_cell.length_a   1.000
_cell.length_b   1.000
_cell.length_c   1.000
_cell.angle_alpha   90.00
_cell.angle_beta   90.00
_cell.angle_gamma   90.00
#
_symmetry.space_group_name_H-M   'P 1'
#
loop_
_entity.id
_entity.type
_entity.pdbx_description
1 polymer ?
#
loop_
_entity_poly.entity_id
_entity_poly.type
_entity_poly.pdbx_seq_one_letter_code
_entity_poly.pdbx_strand_id
1 'polypeptide(L)'
;MELEDFEILCDTLLVNNSELKRISILELLANEQLLSLIKNEKILHKISRKSYIHNNGFIKIVLIDKRPHYAIRLHIWPNTEINNASAHNHPWDITVKIISGEYEWINCSIYNLGNKNALLYNCIYYNNYNSHKIIFLKNVKLNQDEIISYKKGDIFDYSKNIYHTIKKINKIT
;
A
#
# COMPACT_ATOMS: atom_id res chain seq x y z
N MET A 1 -17.42 6.26 -15.48
CA MET A 1 -17.07 4.87 -15.14
C MET A 1 -17.38 4.72 -13.67
N GLU A 2 -18.34 3.87 -13.32
CA GLU A 2 -18.64 3.56 -11.92
C GLU A 2 -17.62 2.55 -11.36
N LEU A 3 -17.62 2.32 -10.04
CA LEU A 3 -16.69 1.37 -9.42
C LEU A 3 -16.90 -0.05 -9.96
N GLU A 4 -18.14 -0.45 -10.22
CA GLU A 4 -18.47 -1.75 -10.81
C GLU A 4 -17.86 -1.93 -12.20
N ASP A 5 -17.94 -0.91 -13.07
CA ASP A 5 -17.33 -0.94 -14.40
C ASP A 5 -15.80 -1.07 -14.30
N PHE A 6 -15.20 -0.32 -13.37
CA PHE A 6 -13.77 -0.39 -13.12
C PHE A 6 -13.35 -1.76 -12.57
N GLU A 7 -14.17 -2.37 -11.72
CA GLU A 7 -13.94 -3.71 -11.20
C GLU A 7 -13.98 -4.76 -12.33
N ILE A 8 -14.95 -4.68 -13.25
CA ILE A 8 -15.04 -5.56 -14.44
C ILE A 8 -13.82 -5.40 -15.35
N LEU A 9 -13.36 -4.15 -15.55
CA LEU A 9 -12.15 -3.87 -16.32
C LEU A 9 -10.92 -4.52 -15.66
N CYS A 10 -10.79 -4.38 -14.33
CA CYS A 10 -9.72 -5.02 -13.58
C CYS A 10 -9.76 -6.54 -13.71
N ASP A 11 -10.94 -7.16 -13.57
CA ASP A 11 -11.10 -8.60 -13.74
C ASP A 11 -10.61 -9.06 -15.12
N THR A 12 -10.98 -8.31 -16.17
CA THR A 12 -10.62 -8.62 -17.56
C THR A 12 -9.11 -8.49 -17.80
N LEU A 13 -8.50 -7.41 -17.31
CA LEU A 13 -7.07 -7.18 -17.50
C LEU A 13 -6.23 -8.16 -16.68
N LEU A 14 -6.61 -8.43 -15.43
CA LEU A 14 -5.81 -9.23 -14.49
C LEU A 14 -5.96 -10.75 -14.65
N VAL A 15 -6.81 -11.26 -15.56
CA VAL A 15 -6.85 -12.69 -15.93
C VAL A 15 -5.43 -13.21 -16.24
N ASN A 16 -4.68 -12.45 -17.03
CA ASN A 16 -3.26 -12.68 -17.28
C ASN A 16 -2.47 -11.52 -16.68
N ASN A 17 -2.19 -11.59 -15.38
CA ASN A 17 -1.51 -10.55 -14.61
C ASN A 17 -0.09 -10.30 -15.16
N SER A 18 0.15 -9.12 -15.71
CA SER A 18 1.46 -8.62 -16.13
C SER A 18 1.68 -7.21 -15.61
N GLU A 19 2.94 -6.80 -15.50
CA GLU A 19 3.33 -5.45 -15.09
C GLU A 19 2.64 -4.38 -15.94
N LEU A 20 2.72 -4.49 -17.26
CA LEU A 20 2.08 -3.55 -18.19
C LEU A 20 0.59 -3.34 -17.88
N LYS A 21 -0.14 -4.42 -17.57
CA LYS A 21 -1.57 -4.32 -17.26
C LYS A 21 -1.83 -3.70 -15.89
N ARG A 22 -1.00 -4.00 -14.88
CA ARG A 22 -1.08 -3.35 -13.58
C ARG A 22 -0.83 -1.84 -13.71
N ILE A 23 0.17 -1.46 -14.52
CA ILE A 23 0.45 -0.06 -14.86
C ILE A 23 -0.77 0.57 -15.54
N SER A 24 -1.35 -0.04 -16.58
CA SER A 24 -2.53 0.51 -17.26
C SER A 24 -3.72 0.71 -16.32
N ILE A 25 -3.98 -0.22 -15.39
CA ILE A 25 -5.04 -0.08 -14.38
C ILE A 25 -4.76 1.13 -13.47
N LEU A 26 -3.52 1.28 -13.00
CA LEU A 26 -3.15 2.40 -12.14
C LEU A 26 -3.14 3.74 -12.89
N GLU A 27 -2.79 3.74 -14.18
CA GLU A 27 -2.84 4.92 -15.04
C GLU A 27 -4.25 5.51 -15.11
N LEU A 28 -5.27 4.65 -15.26
CA LEU A 28 -6.67 5.04 -15.25
C LEU A 28 -7.09 5.71 -13.92
N LEU A 29 -6.51 5.33 -12.79
CA LEU A 29 -6.85 5.90 -11.47
C LEU A 29 -6.29 7.31 -11.20
N ALA A 30 -5.98 8.11 -12.22
CA ALA A 30 -5.58 9.52 -12.04
C ALA A 30 -6.72 10.37 -11.42
N ASN A 31 -6.34 11.38 -10.62
CA ASN A 31 -7.15 12.08 -9.59
C ASN A 31 -8.64 12.31 -9.87
N GLU A 32 -9.04 12.75 -11.07
CA GLU A 32 -10.45 13.05 -11.34
C GLU A 32 -11.34 11.80 -11.46
N GLN A 33 -10.78 10.71 -11.99
CA GLN A 33 -11.51 9.46 -12.15
C GLN A 33 -11.72 8.77 -10.80
N LEU A 34 -10.70 8.78 -9.92
CA LEU A 34 -10.82 8.24 -8.57
C LEU A 34 -11.92 8.92 -7.75
N LEU A 35 -12.03 10.25 -7.84
CA LEU A 35 -13.09 11.00 -7.19
C LEU A 35 -14.46 10.68 -7.81
N SER A 36 -14.55 10.48 -9.12
CA SER A 36 -15.80 10.06 -9.76
C SER A 36 -16.27 8.67 -9.31
N LEU A 37 -15.34 7.73 -9.12
CA LEU A 37 -15.62 6.35 -8.69
C LEU A 37 -16.22 6.26 -7.27
N ILE A 38 -16.00 7.28 -6.44
CA ILE A 38 -16.43 7.30 -5.03
C ILE A 38 -17.53 8.32 -4.75
N LYS A 39 -18.23 8.86 -5.77
CA LYS A 39 -19.34 9.82 -5.54
C LYS A 39 -20.67 9.16 -5.14
N ASN A 40 -20.80 7.86 -5.30
CA ASN A 40 -22.01 7.13 -4.96
C ASN A 40 -22.02 6.76 -3.46
N GLU A 41 -23.03 7.24 -2.73
CA GLU A 41 -23.15 7.05 -1.27
C GLU A 41 -23.18 5.57 -0.86
N LYS A 42 -23.86 4.71 -1.62
CA LYS A 42 -23.90 3.26 -1.33
C LYS A 42 -22.50 2.63 -1.47
N ILE A 43 -21.76 3.05 -2.50
CA ILE A 43 -20.39 2.60 -2.75
C ILE A 43 -19.46 3.11 -1.64
N LEU A 44 -19.56 4.39 -1.28
CA LEU A 44 -18.82 4.98 -0.17
C LEU A 44 -19.04 4.24 1.14
N HIS A 45 -20.29 3.90 1.47
CA HIS A 45 -20.62 3.15 2.68
C HIS A 45 -20.01 1.74 2.67
N LYS A 46 -19.96 1.07 1.50
CA LYS A 46 -19.29 -0.23 1.35
C LYS A 46 -17.77 -0.13 1.53
N ILE A 47 -17.15 0.91 0.94
CA ILE A 47 -15.70 1.18 1.06
C ILE A 47 -15.33 1.55 2.50
N SER A 48 -16.08 2.45 3.13
CA SER A 48 -15.76 2.96 4.48
C SER A 48 -15.75 1.85 5.53
N ARG A 49 -16.71 0.91 5.46
CA ARG A 49 -16.78 -0.26 6.35
C ARG A 49 -15.55 -1.18 6.31
N LYS A 50 -14.78 -1.14 5.21
CA LYS A 50 -13.55 -1.93 5.02
C LYS A 50 -12.28 -1.12 5.25
N SER A 51 -12.39 0.20 5.32
CA SER A 51 -11.27 1.13 5.39
C SER A 51 -10.91 1.43 6.84
N TYR A 52 -9.63 1.59 7.15
CA TYR A 52 -9.16 1.73 8.52
C TYR A 52 -7.87 2.54 8.61
N ILE A 53 -7.57 3.06 9.80
CA ILE A 53 -6.28 3.68 10.11
C ILE A 53 -5.28 2.55 10.39
N HIS A 54 -4.22 2.48 9.60
CA HIS A 54 -3.17 1.49 9.75
C HIS A 54 -2.31 1.79 10.99
N ASN A 55 -1.69 0.76 11.57
CA ASN A 55 -0.78 0.92 12.71
C ASN A 55 0.43 1.82 12.41
N ASN A 56 0.74 2.04 11.13
CA ASN A 56 1.77 2.98 10.66
C ASN A 56 1.22 4.40 10.42
N GLY A 57 0.04 4.73 10.95
CA GLY A 57 -0.54 6.08 10.94
C GLY A 57 -1.18 6.55 9.63
N PHE A 58 -1.08 5.78 8.53
CA PHE A 58 -1.75 6.11 7.27
C PHE A 58 -3.19 5.57 7.21
N ILE A 59 -4.05 6.22 6.44
CA ILE A 59 -5.40 5.76 6.17
C ILE A 59 -5.34 4.77 5.01
N LYS A 60 -5.89 3.57 5.22
CA LYS A 60 -5.98 2.51 4.22
C LYS A 60 -7.41 2.39 3.72
N ILE A 61 -7.66 2.88 2.51
CA ILE A 61 -8.96 2.81 1.83
C ILE A 61 -8.95 1.59 0.90
N VAL A 62 -9.89 0.66 1.11
CA VAL A 62 -9.99 -0.58 0.33
C VAL A 62 -11.02 -0.39 -0.77
N LEU A 63 -10.56 -0.18 -2.01
CA LEU A 63 -11.42 0.04 -3.18
C LEU A 63 -11.99 -1.28 -3.69
N ILE A 64 -11.09 -2.22 -4.01
CA ILE A 64 -11.45 -3.57 -4.48
C ILE A 64 -10.66 -4.60 -3.67
N ASP A 65 -11.34 -5.67 -3.26
CA ASP A 65 -10.73 -6.79 -2.53
C ASP A 65 -11.26 -8.11 -3.08
N LYS A 66 -10.48 -8.73 -3.98
CA LYS A 66 -10.73 -10.03 -4.63
C LYS A 66 -9.61 -11.02 -4.37
N ARG A 67 -9.01 -10.96 -3.18
CA ARG A 67 -7.94 -11.90 -2.82
C ARG A 67 -8.46 -13.36 -2.92
N PRO A 68 -7.63 -14.31 -3.39
CA PRO A 68 -6.20 -14.15 -3.69
C PRO A 68 -5.86 -13.58 -5.06
N HIS A 69 -6.80 -13.15 -5.88
CA HIS A 69 -6.47 -12.70 -7.23
C HIS A 69 -5.78 -11.33 -7.20
N TYR A 70 -6.42 -10.33 -6.60
CA TYR A 70 -5.85 -8.99 -6.45
C TYR A 70 -6.60 -8.16 -5.40
N ALA A 71 -6.01 -7.03 -5.02
CA ALA A 71 -6.68 -5.98 -4.27
C ALA A 71 -6.18 -4.61 -4.73
N ILE A 72 -7.07 -3.63 -4.78
CA ILE A 72 -6.74 -2.23 -5.09
C ILE A 72 -7.06 -1.39 -3.87
N ARG A 73 -6.07 -0.60 -3.44
CA ARG A 73 -6.12 0.18 -2.20
C ARG A 73 -5.57 1.57 -2.44
N LEU A 74 -6.21 2.56 -1.83
CA LEU A 74 -5.70 3.91 -1.73
C LEU A 74 -5.11 4.10 -0.33
N HIS A 75 -3.84 4.46 -0.26
CA HIS A 75 -3.18 4.79 0.99
C HIS A 75 -2.98 6.31 1.07
N ILE A 76 -3.43 6.90 2.19
CA ILE A 76 -3.32 8.34 2.43
C ILE A 76 -2.49 8.55 3.68
N TRP A 77 -1.30 9.12 3.53
CA TRP A 77 -0.50 9.58 4.66
C TRP A 77 -0.93 11.01 5.03
N PRO A 78 -1.37 11.24 6.28
CA PRO A 78 -1.68 12.58 6.76
C PRO A 78 -0.42 13.46 6.79
N ASN A 79 -0.61 14.79 6.81
CA ASN A 79 0.50 15.76 6.89
C ASN A 79 1.13 15.84 8.29
N THR A 80 0.59 15.13 9.28
CA THR A 80 1.19 15.03 10.61
C THR A 80 2.41 14.13 10.57
N GLU A 81 3.49 14.50 11.28
CA GLU A 81 4.64 13.62 11.45
C GLU A 81 4.20 12.30 12.08
N ILE A 82 4.44 11.21 11.36
CA ILE A 82 4.24 9.86 11.91
C ILE A 82 5.62 9.38 12.36
N ASN A 83 5.89 9.54 13.66
CA ASN A 83 7.20 9.25 14.24
C ASN A 83 7.57 7.76 14.29
N ASN A 84 6.66 6.85 13.95
CA ASN A 84 6.82 5.40 14.19
C ASN A 84 6.34 4.52 13.01
N ALA A 85 6.65 4.88 11.76
CA ALA A 85 6.37 3.99 10.64
C ALA A 85 7.22 2.71 10.75
N SER A 86 6.59 1.60 11.16
CA SER A 86 7.29 0.33 11.37
C SER A 86 7.75 -0.28 10.05
N ALA A 87 8.98 -0.82 10.04
CA ALA A 87 9.47 -1.57 8.91
C ALA A 87 8.65 -2.85 8.73
N HIS A 88 8.20 -3.10 7.51
CA HIS A 88 7.35 -4.23 7.17
C HIS A 88 7.63 -4.69 5.76
N ASN A 89 7.21 -5.91 5.46
CA ASN A 89 7.19 -6.46 4.12
C ASN A 89 5.73 -6.77 3.70
N HIS A 90 5.59 -7.28 2.49
CA HIS A 90 4.30 -7.70 1.96
C HIS A 90 4.27 -9.21 1.76
N PRO A 91 3.09 -9.83 1.79
CA PRO A 91 2.93 -11.23 1.38
C PRO A 91 2.88 -11.42 -0.15
N TRP A 92 2.88 -10.32 -0.91
CA TRP A 92 2.65 -10.25 -2.37
C TRP A 92 3.52 -9.14 -2.95
N ASP A 93 3.96 -9.31 -4.19
CA ASP A 93 4.54 -8.18 -4.93
C ASP A 93 3.43 -7.17 -5.22
N ILE A 94 3.77 -5.88 -5.19
CA ILE A 94 2.81 -4.79 -5.39
C ILE A 94 3.28 -3.87 -6.52
N THR A 95 2.33 -3.25 -7.21
CA THR A 95 2.58 -2.10 -8.08
C THR A 95 1.97 -0.88 -7.42
N VAL A 96 2.74 0.20 -7.35
CA VAL A 96 2.36 1.43 -6.68
C VAL A 96 2.35 2.56 -7.70
N LYS A 97 1.36 3.45 -7.60
CA LYS A 97 1.34 4.74 -8.29
C LYS A 97 1.23 5.86 -7.25
N ILE A 98 2.09 6.86 -7.35
CA ILE A 98 1.98 8.05 -6.51
C ILE A 98 0.98 9.02 -7.13
N ILE A 99 -0.19 9.15 -6.49
CA ILE A 99 -1.29 9.99 -6.98
C ILE A 99 -1.09 11.47 -6.59
N SER A 100 -0.49 11.73 -5.42
CA SER A 100 -0.23 13.08 -4.89
C SER A 100 0.86 13.06 -3.83
N GLY A 101 1.64 14.15 -3.76
CA GLY A 101 2.73 14.32 -2.81
C GLY A 101 4.05 13.69 -3.25
N GLU A 102 4.98 13.59 -2.31
CA GLU A 102 6.31 13.01 -2.45
C GLU A 102 6.58 12.12 -1.23
N TYR A 103 7.29 11.01 -1.45
CA TYR A 103 7.53 9.98 -0.46
C TYR A 103 8.95 9.45 -0.56
N GLU A 104 9.53 9.13 0.59
CA GLU A 104 10.75 8.34 0.71
C GLU A 104 10.36 6.89 1.03
N TRP A 105 10.76 5.98 0.15
CA TRP A 105 10.74 4.53 0.39
C TRP A 105 12.11 4.12 0.90
N ILE A 106 12.17 3.67 2.15
CA ILE A 106 13.43 3.35 2.82
C ILE A 106 13.51 1.83 2.93
N ASN A 107 14.40 1.23 2.13
CA ASN A 107 14.67 -0.21 2.15
C ASN A 107 15.55 -0.55 3.35
N CYS A 108 15.20 -1.61 4.07
CA CYS A 108 15.86 -1.99 5.31
C CYS A 108 16.29 -3.46 5.32
N SER A 109 17.51 -3.71 5.79
CA SER A 109 18.00 -5.04 6.15
C SER A 109 17.83 -5.31 7.63
N ILE A 110 17.50 -6.56 7.95
CA ILE A 110 17.27 -7.02 9.32
C ILE A 110 18.52 -7.74 9.83
N TYR A 111 19.15 -7.19 10.87
CA TYR A 111 20.27 -7.83 11.56
C TYR A 111 19.86 -8.29 12.97
N ASN A 112 20.21 -9.53 13.30
CA ASN A 112 20.10 -10.05 14.67
C ASN A 112 21.38 -9.72 15.44
N LEU A 113 21.60 -8.45 15.77
CA LEU A 113 22.68 -8.04 16.67
C LEU A 113 22.07 -7.41 17.93
N GLY A 114 22.68 -7.67 19.09
CA GLY A 114 22.11 -7.46 20.42
C GLY A 114 21.61 -6.06 20.77
N ASN A 115 21.96 -5.03 19.98
CA ASN A 115 21.45 -3.66 20.13
C ASN A 115 20.15 -3.48 19.31
N LYS A 116 19.02 -3.68 19.99
CA LYS A 116 17.66 -3.62 19.44
C LYS A 116 17.18 -2.16 19.35
N ASN A 117 16.74 -1.71 18.17
CA ASN A 117 16.15 -0.37 17.98
C ASN A 117 14.82 -0.38 17.22
N ALA A 118 14.32 -1.55 16.79
CA ALA A 118 13.08 -1.65 16.04
C ALA A 118 12.28 -2.93 16.35
N LEU A 119 10.96 -2.85 16.16
CA LEU A 119 10.02 -3.96 16.27
C LEU A 119 9.79 -4.57 14.89
N LEU A 120 10.10 -5.86 14.72
CA LEU A 120 9.83 -6.59 13.49
C LEU A 120 8.45 -7.25 13.54
N TYR A 121 7.68 -7.04 12.48
CA TYR A 121 6.38 -7.67 12.28
C TYR A 121 6.32 -8.45 10.98
N ASN A 122 5.52 -9.50 10.96
CA ASN A 122 5.18 -10.27 9.76
C ASN A 122 3.67 -10.22 9.50
N CYS A 123 3.27 -10.09 8.24
CA CYS A 123 1.88 -10.10 7.82
C CYS A 123 1.51 -11.49 7.31
N ILE A 124 0.66 -12.21 8.05
CA ILE A 124 0.19 -13.56 7.70
C ILE A 124 -1.29 -13.51 7.34
N TYR A 125 -1.69 -14.21 6.29
CA TYR A 125 -3.08 -14.36 5.88
C TYR A 125 -3.71 -15.61 6.48
N TYR A 126 -4.99 -15.51 6.88
CA TYR A 126 -5.78 -16.67 7.28
C TYR A 126 -6.29 -17.44 6.06
N ASN A 127 -6.70 -18.70 6.26
CA ASN A 127 -7.24 -19.57 5.21
C ASN A 127 -8.25 -18.83 4.32
N ASN A 128 -8.11 -19.00 3.00
CA ASN A 128 -8.88 -18.34 1.94
C ASN A 128 -8.68 -16.82 1.81
N TYR A 129 -7.63 -16.23 2.41
CA TYR A 129 -7.25 -14.82 2.25
C TYR A 129 -8.31 -13.78 2.70
N ASN A 130 -9.33 -14.24 3.43
CA ASN A 130 -10.43 -13.41 3.92
C ASN A 130 -10.00 -12.40 4.99
N SER A 131 -8.88 -12.64 5.66
CA SER A 131 -8.31 -11.73 6.65
C SER A 131 -6.79 -11.90 6.78
N HIS A 132 -6.15 -10.97 7.47
CA HIS A 132 -4.72 -11.00 7.77
C HIS A 132 -4.48 -10.66 9.24
N LYS A 133 -3.36 -11.15 9.79
CA LYS A 133 -2.85 -10.80 11.12
C LYS A 133 -1.42 -10.28 10.98
N ILE A 134 -1.15 -9.17 11.66
CA ILE A 134 0.21 -8.68 11.87
C ILE A 134 0.71 -9.34 13.16
N ILE A 135 1.78 -10.13 13.06
CA ILE A 135 2.37 -10.86 14.18
C ILE A 135 3.71 -10.23 14.50
N PHE A 136 3.87 -9.80 15.74
CA PHE A 136 5.18 -9.42 16.27
C PHE A 136 6.08 -10.64 16.26
N LEU A 137 7.25 -10.52 15.62
CA LEU A 137 8.23 -11.59 15.60
C LEU A 137 9.24 -11.42 16.73
N LYS A 138 9.94 -10.28 16.74
CA LYS A 138 11.03 -10.00 17.68
C LYS A 138 11.50 -8.55 17.56
N ASN A 139 12.31 -8.14 18.52
CA ASN A 139 13.11 -6.94 18.43
C ASN A 139 14.33 -7.19 17.51
N VAL A 140 14.61 -6.27 16.60
CA VAL A 140 15.71 -6.36 15.65
C VAL A 140 16.51 -5.07 15.59
N LYS A 141 17.69 -5.13 14.97
CA LYS A 141 18.40 -3.95 14.50
C LYS A 141 18.08 -3.78 13.01
N LEU A 142 17.57 -2.62 12.63
CA LEU A 142 17.37 -2.26 11.23
C LEU A 142 18.57 -1.45 10.74
N ASN A 143 19.08 -1.78 9.56
CA ASN A 143 19.94 -0.91 8.79
C ASN A 143 19.12 -0.29 7.65
N GLN A 144 19.23 1.01 7.44
CA GLN A 144 18.69 1.65 6.25
C GLN A 144 19.72 1.47 5.14
N ASP A 145 19.39 0.67 4.14
CA ASP A 145 20.33 0.33 3.07
C ASP A 145 20.22 1.30 1.90
N GLU A 146 18.99 1.75 1.62
CA GLU A 146 18.69 2.57 0.46
C GLU A 146 17.46 3.45 0.73
N ILE A 147 17.51 4.70 0.26
CA ILE A 147 16.40 5.64 0.30
C ILE A 147 16.05 5.99 -1.15
N ILE A 148 14.82 5.68 -1.56
CA ILE A 148 14.30 5.95 -2.89
C ILE A 148 13.22 7.01 -2.79
N SER A 149 13.36 8.09 -3.55
CA SER A 149 12.38 9.17 -3.59
C SER A 149 11.40 8.98 -4.74
N TYR A 150 10.11 8.96 -4.42
CA TYR A 150 9.02 8.91 -5.39
C TYR A 150 8.14 10.14 -5.28
N LYS A 151 7.66 10.64 -6.40
CA LYS A 151 6.81 11.82 -6.52
C LYS A 151 5.55 11.51 -7.33
N LYS A 152 4.57 12.41 -7.27
CA LYS A 152 3.36 12.36 -8.08
C LYS A 152 3.67 11.98 -9.54
N GLY A 153 2.99 10.94 -10.02
CA GLY A 153 3.13 10.41 -11.37
C GLY A 153 3.99 9.15 -11.45
N ASP A 154 4.89 8.92 -10.49
CA ASP A 154 5.76 7.74 -10.50
C ASP A 154 4.92 6.46 -10.32
N ILE A 155 5.30 5.43 -11.09
CA ILE A 155 4.75 4.07 -11.01
C ILE A 155 5.93 3.10 -10.89
N PHE A 156 5.84 2.17 -9.96
CA PHE A 156 6.90 1.20 -9.72
C PHE A 156 6.37 -0.11 -9.14
N ASP A 157 7.05 -1.20 -9.44
CA ASP A 157 6.87 -2.49 -8.79
C ASP A 157 7.73 -2.57 -7.53
N TYR A 158 7.23 -3.30 -6.53
CA TYR A 158 7.89 -3.44 -5.25
C TYR A 158 7.74 -4.86 -4.72
N SER A 159 8.89 -5.49 -4.45
CA SER A 159 8.92 -6.92 -4.08
C SER A 159 8.44 -7.17 -2.66
N LYS A 160 7.72 -8.27 -2.49
CA LYS A 160 7.26 -8.81 -1.21
C LYS A 160 8.38 -9.15 -0.24
N ASN A 161 9.58 -9.40 -0.77
CA ASN A 161 10.74 -9.83 0.02
C ASN A 161 11.51 -8.66 0.64
N ILE A 162 11.19 -7.41 0.30
CA ILE A 162 11.91 -6.23 0.78
C ILE A 162 11.18 -5.63 1.99
N TYR A 163 11.90 -5.54 3.10
CA TYR A 163 11.43 -4.77 4.26
C TYR A 163 11.66 -3.29 4.02
N HIS A 164 10.66 -2.49 4.33
CA HIS A 164 10.75 -1.05 4.15
C HIS A 164 9.88 -0.26 5.09
N THR A 165 10.17 1.03 5.17
CA THR A 165 9.28 2.03 5.73
C THR A 165 9.03 3.12 4.70
N ILE A 166 7.89 3.80 4.84
CA ILE A 166 7.45 4.85 3.92
C ILE A 166 7.29 6.13 4.73
N LYS A 167 7.94 7.19 4.28
CA LYS A 167 7.84 8.52 4.87
C LYS A 167 7.29 9.48 3.85
N LYS A 168 6.24 10.23 4.23
CA LYS A 168 5.75 11.34 3.42
C LYS A 168 6.68 12.54 3.57
N ILE A 169 7.07 13.14 2.47
CA ILE A 169 7.84 14.39 2.46
C ILE A 169 6.83 15.54 2.56
N ASN A 170 6.67 16.09 3.76
CA ASN A 170 5.90 17.30 3.96
C ASN A 170 6.79 18.50 3.64
N LYS A 171 6.56 19.14 2.49
CA LYS A 171 7.20 20.43 2.22
C LYS A 171 6.57 21.47 3.16
N ILE A 172 7.39 22.09 3.99
CA ILE A 172 7.01 23.28 4.75
C ILE A 172 6.91 24.39 3.71
N THR A 173 5.69 24.68 3.27
CA THR A 173 5.36 25.92 2.53
C THR A 173 4.91 26.98 3.50
#